data_AF-A0AA85JH35-F1
#
_entry.id   AF-A0AA85JH35-F1
#
_cell.length_a   1.000
_cell.length_b   1.000
_cell.length_c   1.000
_cell.angle_alpha   90.00
_cell.angle_beta   90.00
_cell.angle_gamma   90.00
#
_symmetry.space_group_name_H-M   'P 1'
#
loop_
_entity.id
_entity.type
_entity.pdbx_description
1 polymer ?
#
loop_
_entity_poly.entity_id
_entity_poly.type
_entity_poly.pdbx_seq_one_letter_code
_entity_poly.pdbx_strand_id
1 'polypeptide(L)'
;MDHQNTVITEQPNTVTTTKQEGRDWTNGLFQCTDNCSLCWLVAFCFPCYLCYMYKLSNESFWLPVFGAGPMYLRIKHRFRHSIKGTLLNDWCVSTFCSCCTTCQLKKDMDYIKSLGEDI
;
A
#
# COMPACT_ATOMS: atom_id res chain seq x y z
N MET A 1 -8.53 34.75 -58.58
CA MET A 1 -9.25 34.50 -57.31
C MET A 1 -8.56 33.30 -56.69
N ASP A 2 -7.43 33.55 -56.02
CA ASP A 2 -6.57 32.51 -55.49
C ASP A 2 -7.19 31.89 -54.24
N HIS A 3 -7.28 30.56 -54.28
CA HIS A 3 -7.88 29.73 -53.24
C HIS A 3 -6.89 29.62 -52.07
N GLN A 4 -7.16 30.31 -50.97
CA GLN A 4 -6.33 30.23 -49.77
C GLN A 4 -6.73 29.00 -48.96
N ASN A 5 -5.96 27.91 -49.09
CA ASN A 5 -6.06 26.76 -48.19
C ASN A 5 -5.49 27.13 -46.82
N THR A 6 -6.34 27.35 -45.82
CA THR A 6 -5.94 27.46 -44.41
C THR A 6 -5.58 26.08 -43.89
N VAL A 7 -4.29 25.80 -43.76
CA VAL A 7 -3.77 24.62 -43.07
C VAL A 7 -3.91 24.85 -41.57
N ILE A 8 -4.93 24.25 -40.96
CA ILE A 8 -5.11 24.22 -39.50
C ILE A 8 -4.00 23.33 -38.94
N THR A 9 -2.97 23.96 -38.37
CA THR A 9 -1.86 23.26 -37.69
C THR A 9 -2.19 23.20 -36.20
N GLU A 10 -3.20 22.43 -35.82
CA GLU A 10 -3.37 22.04 -34.42
C GLU A 10 -2.50 20.81 -34.18
N GLN A 11 -1.34 21.02 -33.56
CA GLN A 11 -0.55 19.92 -33.03
C GLN A 11 -1.28 19.36 -31.81
N PRO A 12 -1.42 18.03 -31.67
CA PRO A 12 -1.98 17.44 -30.47
C PRO A 12 -1.07 17.83 -29.29
N ASN A 13 -1.59 18.67 -28.39
CA ASN A 13 -0.98 18.89 -27.09
C ASN A 13 -0.75 17.51 -26.49
N THR A 14 0.52 17.10 -26.43
CA THR A 14 0.91 15.92 -25.69
C THR A 14 0.63 16.25 -24.24
N VAL A 15 -0.55 15.84 -23.77
CA VAL A 15 -0.85 15.76 -22.35
C VAL A 15 0.22 14.83 -21.82
N THR A 16 1.28 15.43 -21.28
CA THR A 16 2.26 14.71 -20.49
C THR A 16 1.48 14.35 -19.25
N THR A 17 0.78 13.22 -19.29
CA THR A 17 0.29 12.56 -18.09
C THR A 17 1.56 12.28 -17.31
N THR A 18 1.93 13.18 -16.41
CA THR A 18 2.85 12.90 -15.31
C THR A 18 2.23 11.69 -14.63
N LYS A 19 2.70 10.50 -15.02
CA LYS A 19 2.44 9.25 -14.31
C LYS A 19 2.80 9.60 -12.88
N GLN A 20 1.82 9.69 -11.98
CA GLN A 20 2.09 9.85 -10.56
C GLN A 20 3.11 8.78 -10.23
N GLU A 21 4.36 9.20 -10.03
CA GLU A 21 5.39 8.28 -9.62
C GLU A 21 5.00 7.93 -8.20
N GLY A 22 4.37 6.76 -8.06
CA GLY A 22 3.98 6.28 -6.74
C GLY A 22 5.17 6.31 -5.80
N ARG A 23 4.97 6.43 -4.49
CA ARG A 23 6.10 6.39 -3.54
C ARG A 23 6.53 4.94 -3.25
N ASP A 24 7.70 4.78 -2.67
CA ASP A 24 8.11 3.51 -2.08
C ASP A 24 7.59 3.38 -0.63
N TRP A 25 7.65 2.17 -0.08
CA TRP A 25 7.39 1.93 1.35
C TRP A 25 8.38 2.73 2.20
N THR A 26 7.96 3.26 3.35
CA THR A 26 8.87 4.00 4.25
C THR A 26 9.99 3.15 4.83
N ASN A 27 9.78 1.84 4.95
CA ASN A 27 10.76 0.88 5.43
C ASN A 27 10.85 -0.34 4.52
N GLY A 28 12.00 -0.99 4.50
CA GLY A 28 12.21 -2.27 3.83
C GLY A 28 11.43 -3.41 4.50
N LEU A 29 11.10 -4.46 3.73
CA LEU A 29 10.25 -5.57 4.17
C LEU A 29 10.83 -6.31 5.40
N PHE A 30 12.15 -6.51 5.42
CA PHE A 30 12.85 -7.26 6.46
C PHE A 30 13.39 -6.38 7.60
N GLN A 31 13.02 -5.10 7.65
CA GLN A 31 13.38 -4.19 8.75
C GLN A 31 12.49 -4.37 9.99
N CYS A 32 11.99 -5.59 10.23
CA CYS A 32 11.23 -5.95 11.43
C CYS A 32 12.13 -6.20 12.63
N THR A 33 13.44 -6.45 12.41
CA THR A 33 14.43 -6.68 13.47
C THR A 33 14.68 -5.45 14.36
N ASP A 34 14.43 -4.25 13.85
CA ASP A 34 14.54 -3.01 14.64
C ASP A 34 13.46 -2.93 15.74
N ASN A 35 12.37 -3.70 15.59
CA ASN A 35 11.29 -3.80 16.56
C ASN A 35 10.95 -5.28 16.81
N CYS A 36 11.93 -6.04 17.33
CA CYS A 36 11.76 -7.46 17.65
C CYS A 36 10.49 -7.74 18.46
N SER A 37 10.14 -6.87 19.42
CA SER A 37 8.92 -6.99 20.24
C SER A 37 7.64 -7.09 19.41
N LEU A 38 7.55 -6.33 18.30
CA LEU A 38 6.41 -6.40 17.38
C LEU A 38 6.38 -7.73 16.65
N CYS A 39 7.52 -8.26 16.18
CA CYS A 39 7.52 -9.54 15.49
C CYS A 39 7.25 -10.72 16.44
N TRP A 40 7.68 -10.65 17.71
CA TRP A 40 7.28 -11.61 18.74
C TRP A 40 5.78 -11.55 19.03
N LEU A 41 5.20 -10.35 19.15
CA LEU A 41 3.76 -10.17 19.36
C LEU A 41 2.94 -10.74 18.19
N VAL A 42 3.38 -10.45 16.97
CA VAL A 42 2.79 -10.96 15.73
C VAL A 42 2.96 -12.48 15.63
N ALA A 43 4.08 -13.06 16.06
CA ALA A 43 4.29 -14.51 16.08
C ALA A 43 3.43 -15.23 17.13
N PHE A 44 3.20 -14.63 18.31
CA PHE A 44 2.49 -15.28 19.42
C PHE A 44 0.96 -15.11 19.36
N CYS A 45 0.44 -14.03 18.76
CA CYS A 45 -1.01 -13.77 18.61
C CYS A 45 -1.33 -13.13 17.24
N PHE A 46 -0.84 -13.74 16.15
CA PHE A 46 -1.05 -13.26 14.78
C PHE A 46 -2.51 -12.86 14.45
N PRO A 47 -3.52 -13.72 14.71
CA PRO A 47 -4.91 -13.37 14.37
C PRO A 47 -5.43 -12.18 15.18
N CYS A 48 -5.09 -12.10 16.46
CA CYS A 48 -5.49 -11.01 17.37
C CYS A 48 -4.92 -9.67 16.90
N TYR A 49 -3.64 -9.68 16.52
CA TYR A 49 -2.95 -8.51 16.02
C TYR A 49 -3.54 -8.07 14.68
N LEU A 50 -3.88 -9.01 13.80
CA LEU A 50 -4.53 -8.71 12.54
C LEU A 50 -5.94 -8.10 12.77
N CYS A 51 -6.72 -8.60 13.73
CA CYS A 51 -8.00 -7.99 14.10
C CYS A 51 -7.84 -6.51 14.51
N TYR A 52 -6.80 -6.21 15.29
CA TYR A 52 -6.46 -4.82 15.64
C TYR A 52 -6.12 -3.98 14.42
N MET A 53 -5.33 -4.50 13.48
CA MET A 53 -4.97 -3.82 12.23
C MET A 53 -6.17 -3.52 11.34
N TYR A 54 -7.11 -4.46 11.22
CA TYR A 54 -8.36 -4.25 10.49
C TYR A 54 -9.20 -3.15 11.14
N LYS A 55 -9.34 -3.19 12.48
CA LYS A 55 -10.01 -2.11 13.21
C LYS A 55 -9.33 -0.75 13.01
N LEU A 56 -8.00 -0.72 13.01
CA LEU A 56 -7.20 0.49 12.77
C LEU A 56 -7.44 1.06 11.37
N SER A 57 -7.65 0.20 10.38
CA SER A 57 -7.92 0.57 8.98
C SER A 57 -9.40 0.86 8.70
N ASN A 58 -10.20 1.10 9.75
CA ASN A 58 -11.65 1.29 9.70
C ASN A 58 -12.41 0.14 9.00
N GLU A 59 -11.92 -1.09 9.12
CA GLU A 59 -12.57 -2.30 8.64
C GLU A 59 -13.12 -3.13 9.81
N SER A 60 -13.96 -4.12 9.48
CA SER A 60 -14.48 -5.09 10.45
C SER A 60 -13.35 -5.90 11.10
N PHE A 61 -13.24 -5.86 12.43
CA PHE A 61 -12.12 -6.51 13.13
C PHE A 61 -12.14 -8.04 13.01
N TRP A 62 -13.30 -8.67 12.76
CA TRP A 62 -13.48 -10.12 12.63
C TRP A 62 -13.12 -10.67 11.24
N LEU A 63 -12.73 -9.83 10.28
CA LEU A 63 -12.31 -10.28 8.94
C LEU A 63 -11.20 -11.35 8.94
N PRO A 64 -10.19 -11.31 9.84
CA PRO A 64 -9.20 -12.38 9.97
C PRO A 64 -9.80 -13.76 10.28
N VAL A 65 -10.94 -13.81 10.97
CA VAL A 65 -11.65 -15.07 11.27
C VAL A 65 -12.15 -15.73 9.98
N PHE A 66 -12.43 -14.93 8.95
CA PHE A 66 -12.85 -15.40 7.63
C PHE A 66 -11.70 -15.57 6.63
N GLY A 67 -10.45 -15.57 7.10
CA GLY A 67 -9.27 -15.76 6.25
C GLY A 67 -8.75 -14.48 5.59
N ALA A 68 -9.23 -13.30 6.00
CA ALA A 68 -8.68 -12.05 5.51
C ALA A 68 -7.30 -11.80 6.13
N GLY A 69 -6.25 -12.14 5.38
CA GLY A 69 -4.85 -11.98 5.77
C GLY A 69 -4.29 -10.56 5.60
N PRO A 70 -3.00 -10.33 5.94
CA PRO A 70 -2.35 -9.02 5.80
C PRO A 70 -2.29 -8.52 4.34
N MET A 71 -2.43 -9.41 3.36
CA MET A 71 -2.46 -9.08 1.93
C MET A 71 -3.55 -8.04 1.59
N TYR A 72 -4.75 -8.20 2.13
CA TYR A 72 -5.87 -7.30 1.80
C TYR A 72 -5.61 -5.88 2.31
N LEU A 73 -5.15 -5.75 3.56
CA LEU A 73 -4.78 -4.45 4.12
C LEU A 73 -3.60 -3.84 3.36
N ARG A 74 -2.60 -4.65 3.00
CA ARG A 74 -1.46 -4.17 2.21
C ARG A 74 -1.89 -3.63 0.85
N ILE A 75 -2.77 -4.34 0.14
CA ILE A 75 -3.28 -3.91 -1.18
C ILE A 75 -4.09 -2.62 -1.04
N LYS A 76 -5.03 -2.56 -0.08
CA LYS A 76 -5.82 -1.36 0.22
C LYS A 76 -4.91 -0.15 0.48
N HIS A 77 -3.94 -0.32 1.39
CA HIS A 77 -2.98 0.71 1.76
C HIS A 77 -2.15 1.18 0.57
N ARG A 78 -1.66 0.23 -0.24
CA ARG A 78 -0.85 0.53 -1.42
C ARG A 78 -1.62 1.36 -2.45
N PHE A 79 -2.87 1.00 -2.72
CA PHE A 79 -3.70 1.76 -3.65
C PHE A 79 -4.05 3.14 -3.09
N ARG A 80 -4.37 3.25 -1.80
CA ARG A 80 -4.72 4.52 -1.17
C ARG A 80 -3.57 5.52 -1.18
N HIS A 81 -2.36 5.09 -0.83
CA HIS A 81 -1.20 5.97 -0.72
C HIS A 81 -0.28 5.92 -1.95
N SER A 82 -0.79 5.44 -3.08
CA SER A 82 -0.06 5.34 -4.35
C SER A 82 1.35 4.74 -4.18
N ILE A 83 1.46 3.61 -3.48
CA ILE A 83 2.75 2.94 -3.25
C ILE A 83 3.07 2.03 -4.44
N LYS A 84 4.32 1.99 -4.91
CA LYS A 84 4.73 1.12 -6.03
C LYS A 84 4.64 -0.37 -5.66
N GLY A 85 4.26 -1.21 -6.62
CA GLY A 85 4.31 -2.67 -6.48
C GLY A 85 3.33 -3.41 -7.39
N THR A 86 3.32 -4.74 -7.31
CA THR A 86 2.38 -5.61 -8.03
C THR A 86 1.56 -6.46 -7.06
N LEU A 87 0.36 -6.89 -7.48
CA LEU A 87 -0.47 -7.81 -6.67
C LEU A 87 0.23 -9.13 -6.38
N LEU A 88 1.01 -9.64 -7.35
CA LEU A 88 1.81 -10.84 -7.17
C LEU A 88 2.87 -10.66 -6.08
N ASN A 89 3.55 -9.51 -6.06
CA ASN A 89 4.51 -9.21 -4.99
C ASN A 89 3.82 -9.17 -3.63
N ASP A 90 2.65 -8.50 -3.53
CA ASP A 90 1.90 -8.44 -2.27
C ASP A 90 1.45 -9.82 -1.79
N TRP A 91 1.02 -10.70 -2.70
CA TRP A 91 0.70 -12.08 -2.38
C TRP A 91 1.93 -12.85 -1.89
N CYS A 92 3.04 -12.81 -2.64
CA CYS A 92 4.28 -13.50 -2.27
C CYS A 92 4.78 -13.07 -0.88
N VAL A 93 4.92 -11.77 -0.62
CA VAL A 93 5.43 -11.29 0.67
C VAL A 93 4.46 -11.57 1.82
N SER A 94 3.16 -11.51 1.57
CA SER A 94 2.14 -11.81 2.58
C SER A 94 2.08 -13.30 2.92
N THR A 95 2.35 -14.18 1.97
CA THR A 95 2.35 -15.65 2.15
C THR A 95 3.65 -16.15 2.76
N PHE A 96 4.80 -15.72 2.23
CA PHE A 96 6.11 -16.23 2.65
C PHE A 96 6.73 -15.48 3.85
N CYS A 97 6.30 -14.25 4.14
CA CYS A 97 6.83 -13.43 5.24
C CYS A 97 5.71 -12.62 5.91
N SER A 98 4.66 -13.29 6.40
CA SER A 98 3.49 -12.61 6.97
C SER A 98 3.84 -11.71 8.16
N CYS A 99 4.81 -12.08 9.01
CA CYS A 99 5.27 -11.20 10.11
C CYS A 99 5.85 -9.89 9.56
N CYS A 100 6.80 -10.02 8.64
CA CYS A 100 7.58 -8.93 8.04
C CYS A 100 6.65 -7.97 7.31
N THR A 101 5.74 -8.53 6.50
CA THR A 101 4.71 -7.79 5.78
C THR A 101 3.81 -7.01 6.73
N THR A 102 3.34 -7.64 7.81
CA THR A 102 2.49 -6.99 8.82
C THR A 102 3.24 -5.88 9.56
N CYS A 103 4.52 -6.10 9.89
CA CYS A 103 5.37 -5.11 10.55
C CYS A 103 5.63 -3.90 9.63
N GLN A 104 6.00 -4.13 8.37
CA GLN A 104 6.21 -3.09 7.37
C GLN A 104 4.93 -2.27 7.19
N LEU A 105 3.78 -2.95 7.06
CA LEU A 105 2.49 -2.29 6.90
C LEU A 105 2.13 -1.43 8.12
N LYS A 106 2.29 -1.94 9.35
CA LYS A 106 2.02 -1.15 10.56
C LYS A 106 2.89 0.11 10.63
N LYS A 107 4.19 -0.02 10.36
CA LYS A 107 5.11 1.13 10.37
C LYS A 107 4.67 2.20 9.38
N ASP A 108 4.26 1.78 8.18
CA ASP A 108 3.80 2.71 7.15
C ASP A 108 2.45 3.35 7.51
N MET A 109 1.51 2.60 8.13
CA MET A 109 0.28 3.16 8.70
C MET A 109 0.52 4.19 9.80
N ASP A 110 1.48 3.93 10.69
CA ASP A 110 1.87 4.88 11.74
C ASP A 110 2.51 6.14 11.15
N TYR A 111 3.31 5.99 10.09
CA TYR A 111 3.86 7.12 9.36
C TYR A 111 2.75 7.97 8.73
N ILE A 112 1.80 7.37 8.01
CA ILE A 112 0.64 8.08 7.44
C ILE A 112 -0.16 8.79 8.54
N LYS A 113 -0.41 8.11 9.66
CA LYS A 113 -1.09 8.70 10.81
C LYS A 113 -0.31 9.89 11.40
N SER A 114 1.01 9.85 11.40
CA SER A 114 1.86 10.95 11.87
C SER A 114 1.81 12.18 10.96
N LEU A 115 1.46 11.99 9.69
CA LEU A 115 1.19 13.08 8.74
C LEU A 115 -0.23 13.67 8.88
N GLY A 116 -1.08 13.06 9.72
CA GLY A 116 -2.49 13.43 9.87
C GLY A 116 -3.37 12.95 8.72
N GLU A 117 -2.89 12.00 7.92
CA GLU A 117 -3.66 11.37 6.83
C GLU A 117 -4.44 10.15 7.33
N ASP A 118 -5.52 9.81 6.61
CA ASP A 118 -6.33 8.63 6.91
C ASP A 118 -5.67 7.34 6.43
N ILE A 119 -5.66 6.33 7.32
CA ILE A 119 -5.23 4.94 7.05
C ILE A 119 -6.30 4.19 6.28
#